data_AF-A0A1A9BU87-F1
#
_entry.id   AF-A0A1A9BU87-F1
#
_cell.length_a   1.000
_cell.length_b   1.000
_cell.length_c   1.000
_cell.angle_alpha   90.00
_cell.angle_beta   90.00
_cell.angle_gamma   90.00
#
_symmetry.space_group_name_H-M   'P 1'
#
loop_
_entity.id
_entity.type
_entity.pdbx_description
1 polymer ?
#
loop_
_entity_poly.entity_id
_entity_poly.type
_entity_poly.pdbx_seq_one_letter_code
_entity_poly.pdbx_strand_id
1 'polypeptide(L)'
;MTLALVPSETSPVPLSDLVARDAREFGAYARTGGWAFALMVARSVRPGGQGAEETPKVSAKEFAELAGCSPERVMRYYRAWDRAADDGLVPQFEALRPGAEVELPDADVWLSYYVSRNSATSERGTAIAEAAEAEGIRPTKALEVAENPTALRAAILADPSTARAARSALLDRVKEDPELQVELARDVVRTDDLKKAVASESRAADRIGYVRQIAESGQVKTPAGQTIEAPVELRQEAERHLSLIDELDEDEDTGEWATEAYDTLRSLVAETVEADPELRVQERRTKFYSSLQRATKVFEELTFDDVQEFAEDDMVRQLEDLQQAITSCIAALKGGQSREV
;
A
#
# COMPACT_ATOMS: atom_id res chain seq x y z
N MET A 1 64.56 -15.90 -66.21
CA MET A 1 63.63 -16.82 -65.51
C MET A 1 62.90 -16.00 -64.47
N THR A 2 61.70 -15.55 -64.80
CA THR A 2 60.90 -14.69 -63.94
C THR A 2 59.77 -15.54 -63.37
N LEU A 3 59.84 -15.87 -62.07
CA LEU A 3 58.79 -16.57 -61.35
C LEU A 3 57.70 -15.56 -60.96
N ALA A 4 56.52 -15.72 -61.54
CA ALA A 4 55.32 -15.02 -61.12
C ALA A 4 54.76 -15.68 -59.85
N LEU A 5 54.60 -14.90 -58.78
CA LEU A 5 53.82 -15.28 -57.60
C LEU A 5 52.34 -15.34 -57.99
N VAL A 6 51.72 -16.50 -57.76
CA VAL A 6 50.26 -16.67 -57.77
C VAL A 6 49.74 -16.33 -56.37
N PRO A 7 48.70 -15.51 -56.21
CA PRO A 7 48.13 -15.20 -54.90
C PRO A 7 47.32 -16.40 -54.38
N SER A 8 47.51 -16.75 -53.10
CA SER A 8 46.76 -17.80 -52.41
C SER A 8 45.28 -17.43 -52.29
N GLU A 9 44.42 -18.30 -52.82
CA GLU A 9 42.99 -18.31 -52.58
C GLU A 9 42.70 -18.50 -51.08
N THR A 10 41.87 -17.62 -50.53
CA THR A 10 41.42 -17.66 -49.14
C THR A 10 40.27 -18.67 -49.01
N SER A 11 40.46 -19.71 -48.19
CA SER A 11 39.39 -20.64 -47.82
C SER A 11 38.23 -19.90 -47.13
N PRO A 12 36.96 -20.29 -47.36
CA PRO A 12 35.81 -19.63 -46.74
C PRO A 12 35.81 -19.83 -45.23
N VAL A 13 35.65 -18.73 -44.47
CA VAL A 13 35.56 -18.75 -43.00
C VAL A 13 34.28 -19.49 -42.58
N PRO A 14 34.34 -20.46 -41.64
CA PRO A 14 33.17 -21.16 -41.12
C PRO A 14 32.11 -20.19 -40.55
N LEU A 15 30.82 -20.47 -40.76
CA LEU A 15 29.72 -19.61 -40.25
C LEU A 15 29.74 -19.48 -38.71
N SER A 16 30.19 -20.51 -37.99
CA SER A 16 30.40 -20.48 -36.55
C SER A 16 31.44 -19.43 -36.12
N ASP A 17 32.48 -19.25 -36.93
CA ASP A 17 33.57 -18.31 -36.64
C ASP A 17 33.13 -16.86 -36.88
N LEU A 18 32.18 -16.66 -37.79
CA LEU A 18 31.54 -15.36 -38.03
C LEU A 18 30.66 -14.95 -36.85
N VAL A 19 29.84 -15.87 -36.33
CA VAL A 19 29.03 -15.64 -35.12
C VAL A 19 29.92 -15.33 -33.91
N ALA A 20 30.99 -16.10 -33.72
CA ALA A 20 31.94 -15.87 -32.62
C ALA A 20 32.72 -14.56 -32.77
N ARG A 21 32.97 -14.09 -34.02
CA ARG A 21 33.55 -12.77 -34.27
C ARG A 21 32.58 -11.67 -33.87
N ASP A 22 31.34 -11.76 -34.32
CA ASP A 22 30.28 -10.77 -34.00
C ASP A 22 30.02 -10.68 -32.50
N ALA A 23 29.96 -11.82 -31.80
CA ALA A 23 29.78 -11.85 -30.36
C ALA A 23 30.95 -11.17 -29.62
N ARG A 24 32.20 -11.44 -30.02
CA ARG A 24 33.39 -10.80 -29.44
C ARG A 24 33.40 -9.29 -29.69
N GLU A 25 33.04 -8.86 -30.89
CA GLU A 25 32.98 -7.44 -31.24
C GLU A 25 31.86 -6.72 -30.49
N PHE A 26 30.68 -7.33 -30.40
CA PHE A 26 29.55 -6.84 -29.61
C PHE A 26 29.88 -6.73 -28.11
N GLY A 27 30.65 -7.68 -27.58
CA GLY A 27 31.10 -7.72 -26.18
C GLY A 27 32.18 -6.68 -25.86
N ALA A 28 33.12 -6.46 -26.78
CA ALA A 28 34.30 -5.61 -26.58
C ALA A 28 33.95 -4.12 -26.35
N TYR A 29 32.91 -3.58 -27.00
CA TYR A 29 32.50 -2.19 -26.77
C TYR A 29 31.40 -2.08 -25.72
N ALA A 30 31.71 -1.36 -24.63
CA ALA A 30 30.82 -1.21 -23.49
C ALA A 30 29.75 -0.11 -23.65
N ARG A 31 29.85 0.78 -24.65
CA ARG A 31 28.92 1.91 -24.81
C ARG A 31 28.42 2.04 -26.25
N THR A 32 27.12 1.76 -26.42
CA THR A 32 26.23 2.08 -27.56
C THR A 32 26.81 1.92 -28.96
N GLY A 33 26.71 0.72 -29.53
CA GLY A 33 27.11 0.41 -30.91
C GLY A 33 25.97 0.46 -31.95
N GLY A 34 24.91 1.21 -31.69
CA GLY A 34 23.90 1.61 -32.69
C GLY A 34 23.34 0.49 -33.58
N TRP A 35 23.07 0.85 -34.83
CA TRP A 35 22.66 -0.07 -35.90
C TRP A 35 23.67 -1.20 -36.14
N ALA A 36 24.97 -0.95 -35.99
CA ALA A 36 26.01 -1.96 -36.23
C ALA A 36 25.90 -3.14 -35.25
N PHE A 37 25.63 -2.85 -33.98
CA PHE A 37 25.42 -3.87 -32.96
C PHE A 37 24.10 -4.61 -33.17
N ALA A 38 23.07 -3.90 -33.62
CA ALA A 38 21.82 -4.50 -34.00
C ALA A 38 21.97 -5.46 -35.19
N LEU A 39 22.78 -5.10 -36.19
CA LEU A 39 23.10 -5.97 -37.33
C LEU A 39 23.88 -7.22 -36.90
N MET A 40 24.88 -7.07 -36.02
CA MET A 40 25.61 -8.22 -35.45
C MET A 40 24.64 -9.19 -34.75
N VAL A 41 23.72 -8.67 -33.93
CA VAL A 41 22.69 -9.50 -33.30
C VAL A 41 21.76 -10.11 -34.35
N ALA A 42 21.30 -9.34 -35.33
CA ALA A 42 20.33 -9.81 -36.31
C ALA A 42 20.88 -10.88 -37.25
N ARG A 43 22.16 -10.80 -37.62
CA ARG A 43 22.81 -11.78 -38.49
C ARG A 43 23.31 -13.03 -37.75
N SER A 44 23.48 -12.96 -36.43
CA SER A 44 24.06 -14.05 -35.63
C SER A 44 23.07 -14.73 -34.68
N VAL A 45 21.99 -14.06 -34.26
CA VAL A 45 20.99 -14.59 -33.33
C VAL A 45 19.78 -15.15 -34.08
N ARG A 46 19.39 -16.36 -33.69
CA ARG A 46 18.27 -17.10 -34.25
C ARG A 46 16.91 -16.46 -33.89
N PRO A 47 16.01 -16.28 -34.88
CA PRO A 47 14.62 -15.86 -34.63
C PRO A 47 13.86 -16.85 -33.73
N GLY A 48 12.86 -16.35 -33.01
CA GLY A 48 11.97 -17.19 -32.22
C GLY A 48 11.17 -18.17 -33.10
N GLY A 49 11.09 -19.44 -32.69
CA GLY A 49 10.32 -20.47 -33.42
C GLY A 49 11.11 -21.33 -34.40
N GLN A 50 12.40 -21.04 -34.64
CA GLN A 50 13.26 -21.88 -35.49
C GLN A 50 14.07 -22.91 -34.69
N GLY A 51 14.19 -24.12 -35.22
CA GLY A 51 15.06 -25.19 -34.70
C GLY A 51 16.54 -24.85 -34.85
N ALA A 52 17.41 -25.48 -34.05
CA ALA A 52 18.87 -25.26 -34.14
C ALA A 52 19.46 -25.78 -35.45
N GLU A 53 18.80 -26.74 -36.09
CA GLU A 53 19.21 -27.34 -37.37
C GLU A 53 18.71 -26.55 -38.58
N GLU A 54 17.78 -25.60 -38.38
CA GLU A 54 17.13 -24.83 -39.45
C GLU A 54 17.91 -23.57 -39.85
N THR A 55 18.84 -23.12 -39.00
CA THR A 55 19.60 -21.89 -39.22
C THR A 55 21.01 -21.99 -38.65
N PRO A 56 22.03 -21.44 -39.34
CA PRO A 56 23.40 -21.40 -38.83
C PRO A 56 23.61 -20.35 -37.72
N LYS A 57 22.53 -19.78 -37.19
CA LYS A 57 22.53 -18.77 -36.12
C LYS A 57 22.40 -19.41 -34.74
N VAL A 58 22.93 -18.75 -33.72
CA VAL A 58 22.93 -19.25 -32.33
C VAL A 58 21.76 -18.68 -31.53
N SER A 59 21.50 -19.26 -30.36
CA SER A 59 20.51 -18.67 -29.44
C SER A 59 21.00 -17.33 -28.87
N ALA A 60 20.09 -16.46 -28.43
CA ALA A 60 20.45 -15.20 -27.77
C ALA A 60 21.29 -15.43 -26.50
N LYS A 61 21.04 -16.54 -25.78
CA LYS A 61 21.79 -16.94 -24.59
C LYS A 61 23.24 -17.30 -24.95
N GLU A 62 23.42 -18.13 -25.96
CA GLU A 62 24.73 -18.55 -26.45
C GLU A 62 25.53 -17.37 -27.03
N PHE A 63 24.89 -16.48 -27.78
CA PHE A 63 25.52 -15.24 -28.26
C PHE A 63 25.98 -14.35 -27.09
N ALA A 64 25.15 -14.23 -26.05
CA ALA A 64 25.48 -13.44 -24.86
C ALA A 64 26.66 -14.03 -24.07
N GLU A 65 26.72 -15.36 -23.95
CA GLU A 65 27.84 -16.09 -23.35
C GLU A 65 29.14 -15.85 -24.12
N LEU A 66 29.12 -15.98 -25.45
CA LEU A 66 30.27 -15.69 -26.31
C LEU A 66 30.71 -14.22 -26.24
N ALA A 67 29.77 -13.30 -26.06
CA ALA A 67 30.02 -11.87 -25.94
C ALA A 67 30.40 -11.41 -24.51
N GLY A 68 30.36 -12.30 -23.51
CA GLY A 68 30.61 -11.94 -22.11
C GLY A 68 29.62 -10.90 -21.55
N CYS A 69 28.35 -10.93 -21.97
CA CYS A 69 27.32 -9.99 -21.52
C CYS A 69 25.99 -10.67 -21.15
N SER A 70 25.00 -9.90 -20.67
CA SER A 70 23.70 -10.48 -20.31
C SER A 70 22.83 -10.74 -21.56
N PRO A 71 22.05 -11.84 -21.60
CA PRO A 71 21.07 -12.08 -22.67
C PRO A 71 20.08 -10.92 -22.85
N GLU A 72 19.72 -10.23 -21.76
CA GLU A 72 18.86 -9.06 -21.80
C GLU A 72 19.46 -7.92 -22.65
N ARG A 73 20.79 -7.72 -22.59
CA ARG A 73 21.47 -6.74 -23.44
C ARG A 73 21.34 -7.10 -24.91
N VAL A 74 21.57 -8.37 -25.27
CA VAL A 74 21.41 -8.87 -26.65
C VAL A 74 19.98 -8.68 -27.14
N MET A 75 18.99 -9.05 -26.30
CA MET A 75 17.57 -8.94 -26.66
C MET A 75 17.09 -7.50 -26.87
N ARG A 76 17.73 -6.47 -26.29
CA ARG A 76 17.37 -5.07 -26.58
C ARG A 76 17.72 -4.67 -28.01
N TYR A 77 18.91 -5.04 -28.48
CA TYR A 77 19.31 -4.79 -29.87
C TYR A 77 18.49 -5.63 -30.84
N TYR A 78 18.16 -6.87 -30.47
CA TYR A 78 17.22 -7.70 -31.22
C TYR A 78 15.86 -6.99 -31.40
N ARG A 79 15.21 -6.59 -30.31
CA ARG A 79 13.87 -5.95 -30.37
C ARG A 79 13.86 -4.60 -31.07
N ALA A 80 14.99 -3.89 -31.10
CA ALA A 80 15.13 -2.65 -31.86
C ALA A 80 15.22 -2.94 -33.36
N TRP A 81 15.98 -3.95 -33.77
CA TRP A 81 16.05 -4.40 -35.16
C TRP A 81 14.71 -4.93 -35.66
N ASP A 82 14.02 -5.74 -34.85
CA ASP A 82 12.70 -6.32 -35.15
C ASP A 82 11.67 -5.25 -35.52
N ARG A 83 11.52 -4.23 -34.67
CA ARG A 83 10.61 -3.11 -34.92
C ARG A 83 10.99 -2.30 -36.17
N ALA A 84 12.29 -2.09 -36.40
CA ALA A 84 12.74 -1.41 -37.60
C ALA A 84 12.50 -2.25 -38.86
N ALA A 85 12.56 -3.59 -38.76
CA ALA A 85 12.27 -4.50 -39.86
C ALA A 85 10.77 -4.55 -40.17
N ASP A 86 9.91 -4.48 -39.16
CA ASP A 86 8.45 -4.37 -39.33
C ASP A 86 8.05 -3.08 -40.07
N ASP A 87 8.76 -1.98 -39.81
CA ASP A 87 8.59 -0.71 -40.52
C ASP A 87 9.27 -0.71 -41.92
N GLY A 88 9.92 -1.81 -42.31
CA GLY A 88 10.58 -1.97 -43.60
C GLY A 88 11.89 -1.18 -43.76
N LEU A 89 12.47 -0.66 -42.67
CA LEU A 89 13.71 0.12 -42.70
C LEU A 89 14.96 -0.75 -42.79
N VAL A 90 14.90 -1.97 -42.25
CA VAL A 90 15.99 -2.95 -42.31
C VAL A 90 15.44 -4.34 -42.68
N PRO A 91 16.28 -5.26 -43.17
CA PRO A 91 15.82 -6.61 -43.48
C PRO A 91 15.36 -7.40 -42.25
N GLN A 92 14.34 -8.23 -42.43
CA GLN A 92 13.89 -9.21 -41.44
C GLN A 92 15.00 -10.22 -41.08
N PHE A 93 14.96 -10.77 -39.87
CA PHE A 93 16.03 -11.65 -39.37
C PHE A 93 16.23 -12.88 -40.25
N GLU A 94 15.15 -13.47 -40.75
CA GLU A 94 15.15 -14.67 -41.60
C GLU A 94 15.91 -14.45 -42.91
N ALA A 95 15.97 -13.21 -43.39
CA ALA A 95 16.67 -12.84 -44.61
C ALA A 95 18.20 -12.69 -44.42
N LEU A 96 18.66 -12.57 -43.17
CA LEU A 96 20.07 -12.35 -42.84
C LEU A 96 20.78 -13.66 -42.51
N ARG A 97 22.02 -13.79 -42.97
CA ARG A 97 22.94 -14.89 -42.60
C ARG A 97 24.16 -14.34 -41.85
N PRO A 98 24.84 -15.14 -41.00
CA PRO A 98 26.07 -14.71 -40.35
C PRO A 98 27.07 -14.13 -41.36
N GLY A 99 27.62 -12.95 -41.06
CA GLY A 99 28.50 -12.21 -41.96
C GLY A 99 27.82 -11.38 -43.05
N ALA A 100 26.49 -11.36 -43.14
CA ALA A 100 25.79 -10.48 -44.06
C ALA A 100 26.09 -9.00 -43.75
N GLU A 101 26.31 -8.22 -44.80
CA GLU A 101 26.43 -6.77 -44.76
C GLU A 101 25.13 -6.15 -45.28
N VAL A 102 24.69 -5.10 -44.61
CA VAL A 102 23.45 -4.37 -44.91
C VAL A 102 23.77 -2.89 -44.86
N GLU A 103 23.20 -2.12 -45.79
CA GLU A 103 23.25 -0.67 -45.72
C GLU A 103 22.41 -0.20 -44.53
N LEU A 104 23.07 0.37 -43.52
CA LEU A 104 22.44 0.77 -42.29
C LEU A 104 21.76 2.14 -42.46
N PRO A 105 20.57 2.35 -41.89
CA PRO A 105 19.94 3.66 -41.84
C PRO A 105 20.79 4.69 -41.11
N ASP A 106 20.40 5.97 -41.22
CA ASP A 106 21.04 7.05 -40.48
C ASP A 106 21.04 6.75 -38.96
N ALA A 107 22.15 7.09 -38.31
CA ALA A 107 22.36 6.88 -36.88
C ALA A 107 21.32 7.64 -36.03
N ASP A 108 20.81 8.78 -36.52
CA ASP A 108 19.82 9.57 -35.79
C ASP A 108 18.47 8.84 -35.64
N VAL A 109 18.16 7.92 -36.56
CA VAL A 109 16.92 7.12 -36.53
C VAL A 109 16.99 6.01 -35.47
N TRP A 110 18.20 5.58 -35.10
CA TRP A 110 18.40 4.47 -34.16
C TRP A 110 17.68 4.68 -32.83
N LEU A 111 17.66 5.91 -32.31
CA LEU A 111 17.08 6.23 -31.00
C LEU A 111 15.56 6.07 -30.96
N SER A 112 14.87 6.17 -32.11
CA SER A 112 13.43 5.90 -32.20
C SER A 112 13.10 4.42 -31.99
N TYR A 113 14.03 3.53 -32.35
CA TYR A 113 13.86 2.08 -32.24
C TYR A 113 14.54 1.51 -31.01
N TYR A 114 15.68 2.05 -30.58
CA TYR A 114 16.40 1.54 -29.42
C TYR A 114 15.86 2.15 -28.13
N VAL A 115 14.94 1.43 -27.49
CA VAL A 115 14.46 1.77 -26.15
C VAL A 115 15.60 1.49 -25.18
N SER A 116 16.27 2.55 -24.75
CA SER A 116 17.20 2.48 -23.63
C SER A 116 16.43 2.05 -22.38
N ARG A 117 17.13 1.73 -21.29
CA ARG A 117 16.48 1.35 -20.02
C ARG A 117 15.47 2.39 -19.51
N ASN A 118 15.46 3.59 -20.07
CA ASN A 118 14.55 4.66 -19.69
C ASN A 118 13.11 4.34 -20.11
N SER A 119 12.32 4.04 -19.08
CA SER A 119 10.86 3.98 -19.08
C SER A 119 10.18 5.31 -19.48
N ALA A 120 10.93 6.37 -19.80
CA ALA A 120 10.48 7.73 -20.09
C ALA A 120 9.40 7.81 -21.19
N THR A 121 9.36 6.88 -22.14
CA THR A 121 8.37 6.85 -23.23
C THR A 121 7.17 5.93 -22.96
N SER A 122 7.11 5.27 -21.80
CA SER A 122 5.93 4.50 -21.39
C SER A 122 4.86 5.41 -20.79
N GLU A 123 3.59 4.98 -20.80
CA GLU A 123 2.49 5.69 -20.11
C GLU A 123 2.83 5.96 -18.65
N ARG A 124 3.41 4.95 -17.97
CA ARG A 124 3.92 5.08 -16.60
C ARG A 124 5.03 6.13 -16.49
N GLY A 125 5.99 6.13 -17.39
CA GLY A 125 7.09 7.09 -17.37
C GLY A 125 6.65 8.52 -17.68
N THR A 126 5.65 8.68 -18.55
CA THR A 126 5.03 9.97 -18.86
C THR A 126 4.34 10.53 -17.63
N ALA A 127 3.50 9.73 -16.96
CA ALA A 127 2.82 10.15 -15.72
C ALA A 127 3.82 10.52 -14.61
N ILE A 128 4.91 9.78 -14.46
CA ILE A 128 5.96 10.09 -13.47
C ILE A 128 6.71 11.38 -13.84
N ALA A 129 6.98 11.61 -15.12
CA ALA A 129 7.63 12.84 -15.59
C ALA A 129 6.74 14.06 -15.36
N GLU A 130 5.46 13.99 -15.72
CA GLU A 130 4.48 15.07 -15.50
C GLU A 130 4.33 15.41 -14.01
N ALA A 131 4.20 14.40 -13.14
CA ALA A 131 4.15 14.60 -11.70
C ALA A 131 5.43 15.24 -11.15
N ALA A 132 6.61 14.84 -11.67
CA ALA A 132 7.87 15.44 -11.27
C ALA A 132 7.96 16.92 -11.67
N GLU A 133 7.51 17.28 -12.87
CA GLU A 133 7.51 18.67 -13.34
C GLU A 133 6.58 19.55 -12.52
N ALA A 134 5.39 19.05 -12.16
CA ALA A 134 4.45 19.75 -11.28
C ALA A 134 5.07 20.10 -9.92
N GLU A 135 5.93 19.22 -9.40
CA GLU A 135 6.68 19.39 -8.15
C GLU A 135 8.02 20.15 -8.33
N GLY A 136 8.33 20.62 -9.56
CA GLY A 136 9.59 21.31 -9.86
C GLY A 136 10.84 20.42 -9.83
N ILE A 137 10.66 19.10 -9.88
CA ILE A 137 11.71 18.09 -9.89
C ILE A 137 12.08 17.75 -11.33
N ARG A 138 13.37 17.49 -11.58
CA ARG A 138 13.82 17.04 -12.91
C ARG A 138 13.22 15.65 -13.22
N PRO A 139 12.48 15.47 -14.35
CA PRO A 139 11.87 14.19 -14.72
C PRO A 139 12.81 12.99 -14.70
N THR A 140 14.05 13.20 -15.15
CA THR A 140 15.09 12.16 -15.18
C THR A 140 15.42 11.61 -13.79
N LYS A 141 15.30 12.43 -12.74
CA LYS A 141 15.54 12.00 -11.36
C LYS A 141 14.38 11.21 -10.79
N ALA A 142 13.14 11.61 -11.07
CA ALA A 142 11.97 10.84 -10.66
C ALA A 142 11.94 9.45 -11.34
N LEU A 143 12.27 9.40 -12.63
CA LEU A 143 12.38 8.14 -13.38
C LEU A 143 13.50 7.24 -12.83
N GLU A 144 14.67 7.81 -12.50
CA GLU A 144 15.79 7.06 -11.90
C GLU A 144 15.38 6.40 -10.57
N VAL A 145 14.62 7.11 -9.73
CA VAL A 145 14.09 6.57 -8.46
C VAL A 145 13.06 5.47 -8.73
N ALA A 146 12.13 5.72 -9.66
CA ALA A 146 11.08 4.76 -10.00
C ALA A 146 11.61 3.45 -10.61
N GLU A 147 12.71 3.51 -11.35
CA GLU A 147 13.38 2.35 -11.95
C GLU A 147 14.18 1.52 -10.91
N ASN A 148 14.46 2.08 -9.73
CA ASN A 148 15.29 1.46 -8.69
C ASN A 148 14.56 1.33 -7.34
N PRO A 149 13.46 0.56 -7.24
CA PRO A 149 12.67 0.44 -6.01
C PRO A 149 13.47 -0.13 -4.83
N THR A 150 14.47 -0.98 -5.08
CA THR A 150 15.36 -1.50 -4.02
C THR A 150 16.22 -0.39 -3.41
N ALA A 151 16.69 0.56 -4.22
CA ALA A 151 17.46 1.71 -3.73
C ALA A 151 16.57 2.65 -2.92
N LEU A 152 15.34 2.90 -3.37
CA LEU A 152 14.35 3.66 -2.62
C LEU A 152 14.05 3.02 -1.26
N ARG A 153 13.82 1.70 -1.23
CA ARG A 153 13.61 0.95 0.01
C ARG A 153 14.81 1.07 0.95
N ALA A 154 16.03 0.97 0.43
CA ALA A 154 17.23 1.11 1.24
C ALA A 154 17.34 2.51 1.87
N ALA A 155 16.99 3.56 1.11
CA ALA A 155 16.97 4.94 1.62
C ALA A 155 15.92 5.13 2.73
N ILE A 156 14.69 4.62 2.53
CA ILE A 156 13.61 4.67 3.54
C ILE A 156 14.02 3.97 4.84
N LEU A 157 14.68 2.81 4.75
CA LEU A 157 15.11 2.06 5.93
C LEU A 157 16.30 2.70 6.65
N ALA A 158 17.17 3.40 5.92
CA ALA A 158 18.40 3.96 6.48
C ALA A 158 18.23 5.37 7.06
N ASP A 159 17.28 6.15 6.57
CA ASP A 159 17.09 7.55 6.98
C ASP A 159 15.66 7.84 7.47
N PRO A 160 15.48 8.20 8.76
CA PRO A 160 14.18 8.55 9.32
C PRO A 160 13.50 9.73 8.61
N SER A 161 14.24 10.70 8.09
CA SER A 161 13.64 11.86 7.42
C SER A 161 12.99 11.44 6.10
N THR A 162 13.67 10.60 5.32
CA THR A 162 13.15 9.97 4.11
C THR A 162 11.94 9.09 4.41
N ALA A 163 11.96 8.32 5.51
CA ALA A 163 10.82 7.52 5.92
C ALA A 163 9.57 8.36 6.22
N ARG A 164 9.72 9.47 6.95
CA ARG A 164 8.61 10.41 7.23
C ARG A 164 8.05 11.02 5.94
N ALA A 165 8.91 11.46 5.04
CA ALA A 165 8.49 12.01 3.75
C ALA A 165 7.73 10.98 2.90
N ALA A 166 8.21 9.74 2.83
CA ALA A 166 7.53 8.65 2.12
C ALA A 166 6.16 8.34 2.73
N ARG A 167 6.05 8.32 4.07
CA ARG A 167 4.77 8.14 4.77
C ARG A 167 3.79 9.27 4.43
N SER A 168 4.23 10.54 4.47
CA SER A 168 3.39 11.68 4.12
C SER A 168 2.84 11.57 2.70
N ALA A 169 3.72 11.31 1.72
CA ALA A 169 3.33 11.15 0.33
C ALA A 169 2.32 10.02 0.11
N LEU A 170 2.48 8.89 0.83
CA LEU A 170 1.50 7.79 0.79
C LEU A 170 0.15 8.20 1.40
N LEU A 171 0.15 8.95 2.51
CA LEU A 171 -1.09 9.43 3.13
C LEU A 171 -1.82 10.43 2.24
N ASP A 172 -1.10 11.32 1.55
CA ASP A 172 -1.72 12.26 0.61
C ASP A 172 -2.36 11.53 -0.57
N ARG A 173 -1.68 10.53 -1.12
CA ARG A 173 -2.27 9.66 -2.15
C ARG A 173 -3.51 8.92 -1.65
N VAL A 174 -3.49 8.38 -0.42
CA VAL A 174 -4.65 7.68 0.17
C VAL A 174 -5.87 8.59 0.30
N LYS A 175 -5.69 9.90 0.54
CA LYS A 175 -6.80 10.87 0.59
C LYS A 175 -7.47 11.06 -0.78
N GLU A 176 -6.70 10.93 -1.86
CA GLU A 176 -7.16 11.18 -3.23
C GLU A 176 -7.62 9.91 -3.96
N ASP A 177 -7.23 8.73 -3.45
CA ASP A 177 -7.46 7.42 -4.07
C ASP A 177 -8.27 6.49 -3.14
N PRO A 178 -9.61 6.40 -3.32
CA PRO A 178 -10.47 5.54 -2.50
C PRO A 178 -10.16 4.04 -2.63
N GLU A 179 -9.63 3.59 -3.77
CA GLU A 179 -9.28 2.17 -3.95
C GLU A 179 -8.07 1.82 -3.08
N LEU A 180 -7.05 2.68 -3.09
CA LEU A 180 -5.89 2.56 -2.22
C LEU A 180 -6.26 2.63 -0.74
N GLN A 181 -7.24 3.48 -0.37
CA GLN A 181 -7.74 3.55 0.99
C GLN A 181 -8.32 2.20 1.46
N VAL A 182 -9.11 1.53 0.62
CA VAL A 182 -9.69 0.22 0.91
C VAL A 182 -8.62 -0.87 0.98
N GLU A 183 -7.62 -0.82 0.10
CA GLU A 183 -6.47 -1.74 0.12
C GLU A 183 -5.68 -1.62 1.43
N LEU A 184 -5.29 -0.40 1.80
CA LEU A 184 -4.55 -0.14 3.03
C LEU A 184 -5.34 -0.57 4.28
N ALA A 185 -6.65 -0.31 4.32
CA ALA A 185 -7.50 -0.75 5.42
C ALA A 185 -7.51 -2.28 5.54
N ARG A 186 -7.55 -3.02 4.43
CA ARG A 186 -7.47 -4.49 4.44
C ARG A 186 -6.12 -4.98 4.94
N ASP A 187 -5.03 -4.32 4.55
CA ASP A 187 -3.69 -4.70 5.00
C ASP A 187 -3.47 -4.45 6.49
N VAL A 188 -4.01 -3.34 7.02
CA VAL A 188 -4.06 -3.08 8.46
C VAL A 188 -4.84 -4.17 9.19
N VAL A 189 -6.02 -4.54 8.69
CA VAL A 189 -6.87 -5.57 9.32
C VAL A 189 -6.21 -6.96 9.30
N ARG A 190 -5.47 -7.29 8.24
CA ARG A 190 -4.75 -8.56 8.09
C ARG A 190 -3.49 -8.65 8.96
N THR A 191 -2.97 -7.53 9.42
CA THR A 191 -1.76 -7.46 10.23
C THR A 191 -2.14 -7.22 11.68
N ASP A 192 -2.19 -8.29 12.49
CA ASP A 192 -2.73 -8.24 13.86
C ASP A 192 -2.11 -7.15 14.74
N ASP A 193 -0.79 -6.93 14.63
CA ASP A 193 -0.11 -5.89 15.43
C ASP A 193 -0.50 -4.47 14.98
N LEU A 194 -0.64 -4.23 13.66
CA LEU A 194 -1.12 -2.94 13.15
C LEU A 194 -2.59 -2.72 13.52
N LYS A 195 -3.43 -3.75 13.43
CA LYS A 195 -4.82 -3.69 13.87
C LYS A 195 -4.92 -3.32 15.35
N LYS A 196 -4.08 -3.90 16.21
CA LYS A 196 -4.03 -3.56 17.64
C LYS A 196 -3.53 -2.14 17.87
N ALA A 197 -2.49 -1.71 17.16
CA ALA A 197 -1.96 -0.35 17.25
C ALA A 197 -3.01 0.68 16.84
N VAL A 198 -3.68 0.51 15.71
CA VAL A 198 -4.78 1.39 15.26
C VAL A 198 -5.94 1.40 16.25
N ALA A 199 -6.29 0.24 16.83
CA ALA A 199 -7.32 0.20 17.86
C ALA A 199 -6.90 0.92 19.16
N SER A 200 -5.61 0.89 19.51
CA SER A 200 -5.08 1.64 20.66
C SER A 200 -5.15 3.15 20.39
N GLU A 201 -4.67 3.57 19.23
CA GLU A 201 -4.68 4.97 18.80
C GLU A 201 -6.11 5.54 18.71
N SER A 202 -7.04 4.76 18.14
CA SER A 202 -8.46 5.13 18.09
C SER A 202 -9.04 5.35 19.49
N ARG A 203 -8.67 4.52 20.48
CA ARG A 203 -9.14 4.71 21.86
C ARG A 203 -8.52 5.94 22.51
N ALA A 204 -7.24 6.23 22.25
CA ALA A 204 -6.60 7.45 22.73
C ALA A 204 -7.29 8.69 22.14
N ALA A 205 -7.54 8.68 20.83
CA ALA A 205 -8.28 9.75 20.14
C ALA A 205 -9.70 9.94 20.69
N ASP A 206 -10.44 8.85 20.94
CA ASP A 206 -11.79 8.92 21.54
C ASP A 206 -11.75 9.53 22.95
N ARG A 207 -10.75 9.17 23.76
CA ARG A 207 -10.54 9.73 25.11
C ARG A 207 -10.19 11.21 25.06
N ILE A 208 -9.28 11.62 24.18
CA ILE A 208 -8.96 13.02 23.95
C ILE A 208 -10.22 13.78 23.48
N GLY A 209 -10.99 13.18 22.58
CA GLY A 209 -12.28 13.73 22.13
C GLY A 209 -13.27 13.94 23.27
N TYR A 210 -13.33 13.02 24.23
CA TYR A 210 -14.15 13.17 25.43
C TYR A 210 -13.68 14.34 26.32
N VAL A 211 -12.38 14.44 26.59
CA VAL A 211 -11.79 15.55 27.37
C VAL A 211 -12.06 16.88 26.67
N ARG A 212 -11.84 16.94 25.35
CA ARG A 212 -12.09 18.10 24.49
C ARG A 212 -13.54 18.55 24.52
N GLN A 213 -14.47 17.60 24.43
CA GLN A 213 -15.89 17.90 24.54
C GLN A 213 -16.21 18.61 25.86
N ILE A 214 -15.66 18.17 27.00
CA ILE A 214 -15.94 18.78 28.29
C ILE A 214 -15.37 20.20 28.38
N ALA A 215 -14.14 20.41 27.91
CA ALA A 215 -13.50 21.72 27.94
C ALA A 215 -14.20 22.73 27.01
N GLU A 216 -14.49 22.35 25.76
CA GLU A 216 -15.01 23.26 24.74
C GLU A 216 -16.53 23.46 24.83
N SER A 217 -17.30 22.37 25.00
CA SER A 217 -18.76 22.45 25.00
C SER A 217 -19.35 22.74 26.38
N GLY A 218 -18.57 22.52 27.44
CA GLY A 218 -19.02 22.62 28.82
C GLY A 218 -20.13 21.62 29.18
N GLN A 219 -20.27 20.54 28.43
CA GLN A 219 -21.24 19.48 28.67
C GLN A 219 -20.53 18.15 28.92
N VAL A 220 -21.12 17.34 29.80
CA VAL A 220 -20.62 15.99 30.07
C VAL A 220 -21.76 14.97 30.10
N LYS A 221 -21.47 13.78 29.60
CA LYS A 221 -22.37 12.63 29.73
C LYS A 221 -22.10 11.93 31.06
N THR A 222 -23.16 11.77 31.84
CA THR A 222 -23.16 10.98 33.07
C THR A 222 -23.09 9.47 32.77
N PRO A 223 -22.84 8.62 33.77
CA PRO A 223 -22.84 7.16 33.58
C PRO A 223 -24.16 6.56 33.07
N ALA A 224 -25.32 7.19 33.30
CA ALA A 224 -26.59 6.76 32.68
C ALA A 224 -26.80 7.28 31.25
N GLY A 225 -25.89 8.10 30.73
CA GLY A 225 -25.97 8.70 29.40
C GLY A 225 -26.75 10.01 29.34
N GLN A 226 -27.11 10.60 30.48
CA GLN A 226 -27.73 11.92 30.54
C GLN A 226 -26.66 12.98 30.29
N THR A 227 -26.98 14.02 29.51
CA THR A 227 -26.08 15.15 29.30
C THR A 227 -26.40 16.22 30.33
N ILE A 228 -25.38 16.64 31.09
CA ILE A 228 -25.49 17.71 32.09
C ILE A 228 -24.48 18.82 31.77
N GLU A 229 -24.70 20.00 32.31
CA GLU A 229 -23.70 21.07 32.29
C GLU A 229 -22.53 20.67 33.21
N ALA A 230 -21.31 20.77 32.67
CA ALA A 230 -20.10 20.43 33.39
C ALA A 230 -19.82 21.47 34.48
N PRO A 231 -19.64 21.05 35.75
CA PRO A 231 -19.20 21.94 36.81
C PRO A 231 -17.92 22.69 36.42
N VAL A 232 -17.75 23.89 36.99
CA VAL A 232 -16.58 24.75 36.68
C VAL A 232 -15.26 24.01 36.93
N GLU A 233 -15.17 23.26 38.02
CA GLU A 233 -13.99 22.48 38.38
C GLU A 233 -13.67 21.39 37.35
N LEU A 234 -14.70 20.69 36.84
CA LEU A 234 -14.55 19.67 35.80
C LEU A 234 -14.04 20.28 34.48
N ARG A 235 -14.55 21.46 34.10
CA ARG A 235 -14.10 22.16 32.89
C ARG A 235 -12.66 22.63 33.01
N GLN A 236 -12.29 23.22 34.14
CA GLN A 236 -10.92 23.65 34.40
C GLN A 236 -9.93 22.49 34.38
N GLU A 237 -10.30 21.33 34.92
CA GLU A 237 -9.43 20.16 34.90
C GLU A 237 -9.30 19.59 33.47
N ALA A 238 -10.38 19.59 32.69
CA ALA A 238 -10.34 19.20 31.29
C ALA A 238 -9.42 20.12 30.46
N GLU A 239 -9.51 21.44 30.66
CA GLU A 239 -8.63 22.42 30.01
C GLU A 239 -7.15 22.20 30.35
N ARG A 240 -6.83 21.89 31.62
CA ARG A 240 -5.45 21.59 32.04
C ARG A 240 -4.90 20.36 31.32
N HIS A 241 -5.67 19.27 31.30
CA HIS A 241 -5.24 18.05 30.63
C HIS A 241 -5.09 18.24 29.12
N LEU A 242 -5.98 19.00 28.47
CA LEU A 242 -5.82 19.30 27.04
C LEU A 242 -4.58 20.14 26.77
N SER A 243 -4.29 21.15 27.59
CA SER A 243 -3.07 21.94 27.45
C SER A 243 -1.82 21.07 27.52
N LEU A 244 -1.79 20.10 28.44
CA LEU A 244 -0.67 19.17 28.57
C LEU A 244 -0.54 18.26 27.34
N ILE A 245 -1.66 17.78 26.79
CA ILE A 245 -1.68 16.94 25.59
C ILE A 245 -1.27 17.73 24.33
N ASP A 246 -1.73 18.97 24.21
CA ASP A 246 -1.41 19.85 23.07
C ASP A 246 0.06 20.35 23.10
N GLU A 247 0.72 20.30 24.27
CA GLU A 247 2.15 20.62 24.43
C GLU A 247 3.09 19.46 24.09
N LEU A 248 2.58 18.25 23.87
CA LEU A 248 3.40 17.08 23.50
C LEU A 248 3.97 17.22 22.08
N ASP A 249 5.23 16.80 21.91
CA ASP A 249 5.85 16.70 20.58
C ASP A 249 5.19 15.59 19.74
N GLU A 250 5.25 15.70 18.40
CA GLU A 250 4.58 14.77 17.46
C GLU A 250 5.02 13.30 17.59
N ASP A 251 6.17 13.03 18.22
CA ASP A 251 6.72 11.70 18.46
C ASP A 251 6.50 11.16 19.88
N GLU A 252 5.85 11.92 20.77
CA GLU A 252 5.49 11.46 22.11
C GLU A 252 4.19 10.65 22.13
N ASP A 253 4.13 9.63 22.99
CA ASP A 253 2.95 8.77 23.13
C ASP A 253 1.84 9.49 23.91
N THR A 254 0.83 9.96 23.18
CA THR A 254 -0.35 10.63 23.76
C THR A 254 -1.28 9.68 24.53
N GLY A 255 -1.10 8.36 24.40
CA GLY A 255 -2.02 7.35 24.92
C GLY A 255 -2.08 7.30 26.46
N GLU A 256 -0.95 7.44 27.14
CA GLU A 256 -0.90 7.46 28.61
C GLU A 256 -1.60 8.71 29.17
N TRP A 257 -1.26 9.88 28.63
CA TRP A 257 -1.88 11.16 28.97
C TRP A 257 -3.39 11.18 28.71
N ALA A 258 -3.83 10.63 27.57
CA ALA A 258 -5.23 10.49 27.23
C ALA A 258 -5.99 9.57 28.21
N THR A 259 -5.34 8.51 28.69
CA THR A 259 -5.91 7.59 29.69
C THR A 259 -6.07 8.29 31.03
N GLU A 260 -5.02 8.95 31.51
CA GLU A 260 -5.02 9.66 32.79
C GLU A 260 -6.09 10.77 32.79
N ALA A 261 -6.12 11.61 31.75
CA ALA A 261 -7.12 12.67 31.63
C ALA A 261 -8.56 12.13 31.63
N TYR A 262 -8.80 11.05 30.87
CA TYR A 262 -10.12 10.43 30.80
C TYR A 262 -10.55 9.85 32.15
N ASP A 263 -9.68 9.09 32.82
CA ASP A 263 -10.01 8.44 34.09
C ASP A 263 -10.22 9.45 35.22
N THR A 264 -9.42 10.53 35.26
CA THR A 264 -9.59 11.66 36.18
C THR A 264 -10.96 12.32 35.98
N LEU A 265 -11.28 12.75 34.75
CA LEU A 265 -12.56 13.40 34.47
C LEU A 265 -13.75 12.47 34.73
N ARG A 266 -13.64 11.20 34.36
CA ARG A 266 -14.70 10.21 34.62
C ARG A 266 -14.96 10.04 36.12
N SER A 267 -13.92 10.07 36.94
CA SER A 267 -14.03 9.99 38.40
C SER A 267 -14.72 11.23 38.96
N LEU A 268 -14.32 12.43 38.51
CA LEU A 268 -14.96 13.69 38.88
C LEU A 268 -16.44 13.77 38.47
N VAL A 269 -16.80 13.22 37.31
CA VAL A 269 -18.21 13.11 36.88
C VAL A 269 -19.00 12.22 37.82
N ALA A 270 -18.43 11.08 38.24
CA ALA A 270 -19.08 10.20 39.20
C ALA A 270 -19.27 10.89 40.56
N GLU A 271 -18.27 11.62 41.05
CA GLU A 271 -18.36 12.40 42.28
C GLU A 271 -19.42 13.51 42.18
N THR A 272 -19.48 14.22 41.05
CA THR A 272 -20.50 15.24 40.76
C THR A 272 -21.91 14.65 40.83
N VAL A 273 -22.09 13.47 40.21
CA VAL A 273 -23.36 12.74 40.27
C VAL A 273 -23.68 12.34 41.70
N GLU A 274 -22.72 11.85 42.48
CA GLU A 274 -22.97 11.42 43.86
C GLU A 274 -23.32 12.56 44.81
N ALA A 275 -22.67 13.71 44.63
CA ALA A 275 -22.89 14.92 45.42
C ALA A 275 -24.29 15.52 45.24
N ASP A 276 -24.93 15.32 44.07
CA ASP A 276 -26.27 15.82 43.77
C ASP A 276 -27.36 14.73 44.01
N PRO A 277 -28.18 14.85 45.07
CA PRO A 277 -29.23 13.87 45.36
C PRO A 277 -30.30 13.76 44.26
N GLU A 278 -30.64 14.87 43.59
CA GLU A 278 -31.65 14.88 42.54
C GLU A 278 -31.11 14.17 41.29
N LEU A 279 -29.86 14.48 40.92
CA LEU A 279 -29.18 13.83 39.82
C LEU A 279 -29.00 12.32 40.06
N ARG A 280 -28.69 11.88 41.29
CA ARG A 280 -28.66 10.44 41.61
C ARG A 280 -29.99 9.73 41.37
N VAL A 281 -31.11 10.37 41.71
CA VAL A 281 -32.43 9.79 41.48
C VAL A 281 -32.75 9.74 39.98
N GLN A 282 -32.43 10.81 39.24
CA GLN A 282 -32.58 10.85 37.79
C GLN A 282 -31.72 9.77 37.11
N GLU A 283 -30.45 9.64 37.48
CA GLU A 283 -29.54 8.60 37.00
C GLU A 283 -30.08 7.19 37.21
N ARG A 284 -30.59 6.89 38.42
CA ARG A 284 -31.19 5.59 38.72
C ARG A 284 -32.42 5.32 37.86
N ARG A 285 -33.28 6.32 37.64
CA ARG A 285 -34.46 6.20 36.76
C ARG A 285 -34.03 5.99 35.31
N THR A 286 -33.10 6.77 34.80
CA THR A 286 -32.58 6.65 33.43
C THR A 286 -31.92 5.28 33.20
N LYS A 287 -31.10 4.80 34.16
CA LYS A 287 -30.52 3.44 34.11
C LYS A 287 -31.61 2.36 34.12
N PHE A 288 -32.65 2.53 34.94
CA PHE A 288 -33.76 1.59 34.99
C PHE A 288 -34.49 1.51 33.65
N TYR A 289 -34.95 2.65 33.11
CA TYR A 289 -35.70 2.68 31.85
C TYR A 289 -34.85 2.23 30.65
N SER A 290 -33.60 2.69 30.54
CA SER A 290 -32.72 2.29 29.44
C SER A 290 -32.33 0.81 29.48
N SER A 291 -32.20 0.22 30.67
CA SER A 291 -31.97 -1.22 30.82
C SER A 291 -33.21 -2.01 30.43
N LEU A 292 -34.39 -1.57 30.88
CA LEU A 292 -35.65 -2.22 30.54
C LEU A 292 -35.94 -2.18 29.03
N GLN A 293 -35.78 -1.01 28.41
CA GLN A 293 -35.99 -0.85 26.96
C GLN A 293 -35.04 -1.73 26.14
N ARG A 294 -33.77 -1.82 26.54
CA ARG A 294 -32.80 -2.72 25.90
C ARG A 294 -33.20 -4.18 26.06
N ALA A 295 -33.60 -4.59 27.26
CA ALA A 295 -34.08 -5.95 27.51
C ALA A 295 -35.31 -6.28 26.65
N THR A 296 -36.32 -5.40 26.62
CA THR A 296 -37.51 -5.56 25.78
C THR A 296 -37.13 -5.73 24.31
N LYS A 297 -36.25 -4.88 23.78
CA LYS A 297 -35.81 -4.99 22.39
C LYS A 297 -35.14 -6.33 22.08
N VAL A 298 -34.28 -6.83 22.98
CA VAL A 298 -33.66 -8.15 22.83
C VAL A 298 -34.72 -9.26 22.79
N PHE A 299 -35.78 -9.18 23.61
CA PHE A 299 -36.87 -10.15 23.58
C PHE A 299 -37.79 -10.03 22.36
N GLU A 300 -37.94 -8.83 21.79
CA GLU A 300 -38.66 -8.63 20.53
C GLU A 300 -37.89 -9.18 19.32
N GLU A 301 -36.56 -9.10 19.36
CA GLU A 301 -35.67 -9.64 18.32
C GLU A 301 -35.49 -11.16 18.41
N LEU A 302 -35.85 -11.78 19.54
CA LEU A 302 -35.82 -13.24 19.69
C LEU A 302 -36.94 -13.88 18.85
N THR A 303 -36.55 -14.37 17.67
CA THR A 303 -37.38 -15.22 16.82
C THR A 303 -37.16 -16.68 17.17
N PHE A 304 -38.25 -17.40 17.34
CA PHE A 304 -38.27 -18.82 17.69
C PHE A 304 -38.68 -19.66 16.46
N ASP A 305 -38.18 -19.28 15.29
CA ASP A 305 -38.31 -20.08 14.07
C ASP A 305 -37.36 -21.28 14.20
N ASP A 306 -37.79 -22.48 13.79
CA ASP A 306 -37.00 -23.71 13.86
C ASP A 306 -36.49 -24.09 15.27
N VAL A 307 -37.23 -23.75 16.33
CA VAL A 307 -36.91 -24.07 17.75
C VAL A 307 -36.49 -25.52 17.98
N GLN A 308 -37.03 -26.47 17.22
CA GLN A 308 -36.68 -27.88 17.38
C GLN A 308 -35.21 -28.18 17.05
N GLU A 309 -34.52 -27.30 16.31
CA GLU A 309 -33.11 -27.47 15.92
C GLU A 309 -32.12 -26.96 16.99
N PHE A 310 -32.55 -26.07 17.89
CA PHE A 310 -31.68 -25.43 18.88
C PHE A 310 -32.26 -25.35 20.30
N ALA A 311 -33.44 -25.91 20.56
CA ALA A 311 -34.02 -25.95 21.90
C ALA A 311 -33.18 -26.80 22.84
N GLU A 312 -32.61 -26.14 23.85
CA GLU A 312 -31.97 -26.81 24.99
C GLU A 312 -32.93 -26.88 26.19
N ASP A 313 -32.81 -27.95 26.99
CA ASP A 313 -33.71 -28.26 28.10
C ASP A 313 -33.76 -27.16 29.19
N ASP A 314 -32.74 -26.31 29.28
CA ASP A 314 -32.62 -25.25 30.28
C ASP A 314 -33.11 -23.87 29.80
N MET A 315 -33.33 -23.68 28.49
CA MET A 315 -33.76 -22.39 27.93
C MET A 315 -35.10 -21.92 28.50
N VAL A 316 -36.06 -22.85 28.64
CA VAL A 316 -37.37 -22.56 29.25
C VAL A 316 -37.19 -22.16 30.71
N ARG A 317 -36.34 -22.86 31.45
CA ARG A 317 -36.07 -22.57 32.86
C ARG A 317 -35.45 -21.19 33.07
N GLN A 318 -34.54 -20.76 32.20
CA GLN A 318 -33.96 -19.42 32.25
C GLN A 318 -35.01 -18.32 32.02
N LEU A 319 -35.97 -18.55 31.13
CA LEU A 319 -37.08 -17.62 30.90
C LEU A 319 -38.04 -17.56 32.09
N GLU A 320 -38.32 -18.70 32.74
CA GLU A 320 -39.13 -18.77 33.96
C GLU A 320 -38.45 -18.05 35.15
N ASP A 321 -37.14 -18.27 35.35
CA ASP A 321 -36.36 -17.59 36.39
C ASP A 321 -36.38 -16.06 36.17
N LEU A 322 -36.26 -15.61 34.91
CA LEU A 322 -36.38 -14.21 34.55
C LEU A 322 -37.79 -13.65 34.81
N GLN A 323 -38.84 -14.40 34.46
CA GLN A 323 -40.22 -14.02 34.73
C GLN A 323 -40.45 -13.81 36.24
N GLN A 324 -39.90 -14.69 37.07
CA GLN A 324 -39.99 -14.59 38.53
C GLN A 324 -39.23 -13.36 39.06
N ALA A 325 -38.05 -13.07 38.52
CA ALA A 325 -37.28 -11.87 38.86
C ALA A 325 -38.06 -10.59 38.50
N ILE A 326 -38.62 -10.50 37.29
CA ILE A 326 -39.44 -9.36 36.85
C ILE A 326 -40.67 -9.19 37.76
N THR A 327 -41.36 -10.29 38.07
CA THR A 327 -42.53 -10.26 38.97
C THR A 327 -42.16 -9.70 40.36
N SER A 328 -41.00 -10.10 40.88
CA SER A 328 -40.48 -9.60 42.15
C SER A 328 -40.15 -8.10 42.09
N CYS A 329 -39.54 -7.62 40.99
CA CYS A 329 -39.29 -6.19 40.78
C CYS A 329 -40.59 -5.38 40.71
N ILE A 330 -41.62 -5.88 40.01
CA ILE A 330 -42.93 -5.23 39.94
C ILE A 330 -43.56 -5.12 41.34
N ALA A 331 -43.50 -6.18 42.14
CA ALA A 331 -44.00 -6.17 43.51
C ALA A 331 -43.28 -5.13 44.38
N ALA A 332 -41.95 -5.04 44.27
CA ALA A 332 -41.15 -4.05 44.99
C ALA A 332 -41.52 -2.60 44.60
N LEU A 333 -41.70 -2.32 43.31
CA LEU A 333 -42.10 -0.99 42.82
C LEU A 333 -43.51 -0.60 43.33
N LYS A 334 -44.47 -1.52 43.27
CA LYS A 334 -45.83 -1.30 43.80
C LYS A 334 -45.84 -1.09 45.32
N GLY A 335 -45.01 -1.85 46.05
CA GLY A 335 -44.83 -1.70 47.50
C GLY A 335 -44.19 -0.37 47.90
N GLY A 336 -43.26 0.15 47.09
CA GLY A 336 -42.67 1.48 47.29
C GLY A 336 -43.67 2.62 47.10
N GLN A 337 -44.51 2.55 46.05
CA GLN A 337 -45.56 3.54 45.79
C GLN A 337 -46.67 3.56 46.86
N SER A 338 -46.93 2.43 47.51
CA SER A 338 -47.96 2.31 48.56
C SER A 338 -47.49 2.82 49.93
N ARG A 339 -46.20 3.14 50.09
CA ARG A 339 -45.59 3.62 51.34
C ARG A 339 -45.44 5.15 51.40
N GLU A 340 -45.73 5.86 50.30
CA GLU A 340 -45.69 7.32 50.17
C GLU A 340 -47.08 7.99 50.31
N VAL A 341 -48.12 7.26 50.73
CA VAL A 341 -49.48 7.78 51.00
C VAL A 341 -49.75 7.91 52.49
#